data_AF-A0A438I5Y1-F1
#
_entry.id   AF-A0A438I5Y1-F1
#
_cell.length_a   1.000
_cell.length_b   1.000
_cell.length_c   1.000
_cell.angle_alpha   90.00
_cell.angle_beta   90.00
_cell.angle_gamma   90.00
#
_symmetry.space_group_name_H-M   'P 1'
#
loop_
_entity.id
_entity.type
_entity.pdbx_description
1 polymer ?
#
loop_
_entity_poly.entity_id
_entity_poly.type
_entity_poly.pdbx_seq_one_letter_code
_entity_poly.pdbx_strand_id
1 'polypeptide(L)'
;MAVELGCKVGQLPSTYLGLPLGAPNKAGYVWDGVEERMRWKLALWKRQYLSKGGRITLIKSTLASMPLYQLSLFRMPKVVARRLEKLQRDFLWGGGSTEKKAHLVSWEKVCVSKEKGGLGLRKIVHLNKALLGKWVWRFAHAKDEMWKRVLVAKYG
;
A
#
# COMPACT_ATOMS: atom_id res chain seq x y z
N MET A 1 -23.16 30.05 3.07
CA MET A 1 -21.75 30.05 3.52
C MET A 1 -20.70 29.83 2.42
N ALA A 2 -20.57 28.66 1.78
CA ALA A 2 -19.49 28.47 0.78
C ALA A 2 -19.62 29.36 -0.47
N VAL A 3 -20.84 29.50 -1.00
CA VAL A 3 -21.15 30.38 -2.14
C VAL A 3 -21.01 31.87 -1.77
N GLU A 4 -21.36 32.24 -0.54
CA GLU A 4 -21.20 33.60 -0.01
C GLU A 4 -19.72 34.01 0.14
N LEU A 5 -18.82 33.04 0.37
CA LEU A 5 -17.37 33.24 0.42
C LEU A 5 -16.70 33.08 -0.97
N GLY A 6 -17.48 33.00 -2.06
CA GLY A 6 -16.96 32.84 -3.43
C GLY A 6 -16.28 31.50 -3.70
N CYS A 7 -16.46 30.49 -2.84
CA CYS A 7 -15.84 29.18 -2.97
C CYS A 7 -16.71 28.23 -3.82
N LYS A 8 -16.07 27.47 -4.71
CA LYS A 8 -16.75 26.39 -5.48
C LYS A 8 -17.09 25.24 -4.54
N VAL A 9 -18.33 24.76 -4.60
CA VAL A 9 -18.76 23.56 -3.86
C VAL A 9 -18.26 22.32 -4.61
N GLY A 10 -17.32 21.59 -4.00
CA GLY A 10 -16.85 20.32 -4.52
C GLY A 10 -17.88 19.20 -4.32
N GLN A 11 -17.84 18.19 -5.19
CA GLN A 11 -18.64 16.97 -5.04
C GLN A 11 -17.74 15.80 -4.60
N LEU A 12 -18.30 14.93 -3.77
CA LEU A 12 -17.66 13.66 -3.42
C LEU A 12 -18.07 12.58 -4.44
N PRO A 13 -17.17 11.63 -4.78
CA PRO A 13 -15.83 11.46 -4.24
C PRO A 13 -14.79 12.38 -4.90
N SER A 14 -13.86 12.93 -4.11
CA SER A 14 -12.77 13.80 -4.59
C SER A 14 -11.41 13.29 -4.10
N THR A 15 -10.33 13.55 -4.83
CA THR A 15 -8.98 13.13 -4.41
C THR A 15 -8.30 14.25 -3.62
N TYR A 16 -7.93 13.96 -2.37
CA TYR A 16 -7.18 14.88 -1.52
C TYR A 16 -5.90 14.22 -1.01
N LEU A 17 -4.75 14.85 -1.25
CA LEU A 17 -3.42 14.32 -0.91
C LEU A 17 -3.18 12.87 -1.42
N GLY A 18 -3.77 12.53 -2.57
CA GLY A 18 -3.68 11.20 -3.17
C GLY A 18 -4.60 10.14 -2.54
N LEU A 19 -5.57 10.54 -1.70
CA LEU A 19 -6.58 9.69 -1.09
C LEU A 19 -7.98 10.06 -1.63
N PRO A 20 -8.80 9.09 -2.07
CA PRO A 20 -10.17 9.37 -2.47
C PRO A 20 -11.05 9.59 -1.22
N LEU A 21 -11.47 10.84 -1.01
CA LEU A 21 -12.44 11.24 -0.01
C LEU A 21 -13.85 10.82 -0.46
N GLY A 22 -14.66 10.34 0.47
CA GLY A 22 -16.05 9.93 0.21
C GLY A 22 -16.20 8.59 -0.52
N ALA A 23 -15.10 7.93 -0.91
CA ALA A 23 -15.15 6.60 -1.49
C ALA A 23 -15.40 5.52 -0.42
N PRO A 24 -16.11 4.42 -0.75
CA PRO A 24 -16.30 3.32 0.18
C PRO A 24 -14.95 2.69 0.58
N ASN A 25 -14.72 2.56 1.88
CA ASN A 25 -13.44 2.07 2.44
C ASN A 25 -13.03 0.66 2.00
N LYS A 26 -13.98 -0.16 1.51
CA LYS A 26 -13.75 -1.52 1.00
C LYS A 26 -13.65 -1.61 -0.53
N ALA A 27 -13.87 -0.51 -1.24
CA ALA A 27 -13.88 -0.53 -2.69
C ALA A 27 -12.47 -0.81 -3.26
N GLY A 28 -12.41 -1.66 -4.29
CA GLY A 28 -11.14 -2.00 -4.95
C GLY A 28 -10.53 -0.79 -5.67
N TYR A 29 -11.36 0.03 -6.32
CA TYR A 29 -10.91 1.15 -7.16
C TYR A 29 -10.16 2.23 -6.38
N VAL A 30 -10.39 2.33 -5.07
CA VAL A 30 -9.65 3.22 -4.15
C VAL A 30 -8.15 2.96 -4.22
N TRP A 31 -7.73 1.75 -4.60
CA TRP A 31 -6.33 1.33 -4.69
C TRP A 31 -5.75 1.37 -6.10
N ASP A 32 -6.54 1.67 -7.14
CA ASP A 32 -6.06 1.63 -8.52
C ASP A 32 -4.94 2.65 -8.75
N GLY A 33 -5.04 3.86 -8.19
CA GLY A 33 -3.96 4.86 -8.28
C GLY A 33 -2.67 4.46 -7.56
N VAL A 34 -2.73 3.57 -6.56
CA VAL A 34 -1.52 2.97 -5.96
C VAL A 34 -0.92 1.95 -6.92
N GLU A 35 -1.76 1.08 -7.49
CA GLU A 35 -1.32 0.08 -8.44
C GLU A 35 -0.66 0.71 -9.66
N GLU A 36 -1.27 1.76 -10.20
CA GLU A 36 -0.78 2.47 -11.37
C GLU A 36 0.60 3.11 -11.12
N ARG A 37 0.79 3.73 -9.95
CA ARG A 37 2.10 4.26 -9.52
C ARG A 37 3.15 3.16 -9.38
N MET A 38 2.78 2.00 -8.84
CA MET A 38 3.69 0.85 -8.76
C MET A 38 4.06 0.34 -10.15
N ARG A 39 3.10 0.22 -11.06
CA ARG A 39 3.35 -0.16 -12.47
C ARG A 39 4.25 0.84 -13.17
N TRP A 40 4.03 2.14 -12.97
CA TRP A 40 4.85 3.18 -13.55
C TRP A 40 6.32 3.10 -13.12
N LYS A 41 6.56 2.89 -11.81
CA LYS A 41 7.92 2.71 -11.28
C LYS A 41 8.58 1.43 -11.79
N LEU A 42 7.81 0.35 -11.90
CA LEU A 42 8.28 -0.89 -12.49
C LEU A 42 8.64 -0.76 -13.98
N ALA A 43 7.93 0.06 -14.74
CA ALA A 43 8.22 0.34 -16.13
C ALA A 43 9.51 1.17 -16.30
N LEU A 44 9.74 2.12 -15.40
CA LEU A 44 10.94 2.95 -15.38
C LEU A 44 12.22 2.14 -15.07
N TRP A 45 12.10 1.10 -14.24
CA TRP A 45 13.25 0.26 -13.90
C TRP A 45 13.56 -0.75 -14.99
N LYS A 46 14.69 -0.54 -15.67
CA LYS A 46 15.23 -1.50 -16.63
C LYS A 46 15.64 -2.80 -15.93
N ARG A 47 14.71 -3.75 -15.86
CA ARG A 47 14.87 -5.07 -15.19
C ARG A 47 16.16 -5.79 -15.59
N GLN A 48 16.57 -5.65 -16.84
CA GLN A 48 17.74 -6.32 -17.42
C GLN A 48 19.08 -5.91 -16.78
N TYR A 49 19.18 -4.72 -16.19
CA TYR A 49 20.41 -4.23 -15.57
C TYR A 49 20.45 -4.37 -14.05
N LEU A 50 19.40 -4.94 -13.45
CA LEU A 50 19.28 -5.05 -12.00
C LEU A 50 19.53 -6.49 -11.52
N SER A 51 20.47 -6.63 -10.60
CA SER A 51 20.69 -7.87 -9.86
C SER A 51 19.45 -8.25 -9.03
N LYS A 52 19.30 -9.53 -8.70
CA LYS A 52 18.21 -10.00 -7.80
C LYS A 52 18.23 -9.26 -6.47
N GLY A 53 19.41 -8.99 -5.91
CA GLY A 53 19.60 -8.20 -4.69
C GLY A 53 19.09 -6.75 -4.87
N GLY A 54 19.46 -6.08 -5.96
CA GLY A 54 18.98 -4.74 -6.27
C GLY A 54 17.46 -4.66 -6.41
N ARG A 55 16.84 -5.66 -7.04
CA ARG A 55 15.37 -5.75 -7.15
C ARG A 55 14.70 -5.91 -5.79
N ILE A 56 15.24 -6.75 -4.90
CA ILE A 56 14.73 -6.90 -3.52
C ILE A 56 14.82 -5.56 -2.78
N THR A 57 15.95 -4.86 -2.90
CA THR A 57 16.13 -3.54 -2.27
C THR A 57 15.09 -2.55 -2.78
N LEU A 58 14.87 -2.46 -4.10
CA LEU A 58 13.85 -1.58 -4.68
C LEU A 58 12.44 -1.95 -4.21
N ILE A 59 12.09 -3.24 -4.15
CA ILE A 59 10.80 -3.67 -3.61
C ILE A 59 10.62 -3.16 -2.18
N LYS A 60 11.64 -3.31 -1.33
CA LYS A 60 11.58 -2.90 0.09
C LYS A 60 11.52 -1.39 0.27
N SER A 61 12.32 -0.62 -0.47
CA SER A 61 12.47 0.82 -0.27
C SER A 61 11.36 1.64 -0.93
N THR A 62 10.85 1.19 -2.09
CA THR A 62 9.93 1.98 -2.91
C THR A 62 8.56 1.34 -3.06
N LEU A 63 8.48 0.08 -3.52
CA LEU A 63 7.17 -0.56 -3.75
C LEU A 63 6.41 -0.82 -2.44
N ALA A 64 7.13 -1.16 -1.37
CA ALA A 64 6.51 -1.36 -0.07
C ALA A 64 6.13 -0.04 0.62
N SER A 65 6.77 1.09 0.28
CA SER A 65 6.53 2.39 0.89
C SER A 65 5.41 3.18 0.23
N MET A 66 5.22 3.04 -1.09
CA MET A 66 4.13 3.69 -1.86
C MET A 66 2.73 3.52 -1.25
N PRO A 67 2.28 2.30 -0.87
CA PRO A 67 0.94 2.12 -0.32
C PRO A 67 0.86 2.46 1.18
N LEU A 68 1.96 2.78 1.88
CA LEU A 68 1.98 2.85 3.36
C LEU A 68 0.96 3.82 3.94
N TYR A 69 0.82 5.00 3.34
CA TYR A 69 -0.12 6.02 3.82
C TYR A 69 -1.55 5.47 3.81
N GLN A 70 -1.97 4.94 2.66
CA GLN A 70 -3.31 4.39 2.47
C GLN A 70 -3.53 3.08 3.27
N LEU A 71 -2.50 2.25 3.40
CA LEU A 71 -2.50 1.05 4.27
C LEU A 71 -2.65 1.39 5.75
N SER A 72 -2.22 2.58 6.17
CA SER A 72 -2.39 3.01 7.56
C SER A 72 -3.82 3.46 7.87
N LEU A 73 -4.58 3.87 6.85
CA LEU A 73 -5.93 4.43 7.01
C LEU A 73 -7.03 3.41 6.71
N PHE A 74 -6.83 2.55 5.71
CA PHE A 74 -7.88 1.66 5.20
C PHE A 74 -7.52 0.19 5.24
N ARG A 75 -8.53 -0.65 5.45
CA ARG A 75 -8.41 -2.09 5.32
C ARG A 75 -8.33 -2.48 3.85
N MET A 76 -7.19 -2.98 3.41
CA MET A 76 -7.00 -3.39 2.02
C MET A 76 -7.78 -4.68 1.71
N PRO A 77 -8.57 -4.72 0.63
CA PRO A 77 -9.16 -5.96 0.13
C PRO A 77 -8.08 -6.99 -0.25
N LYS A 78 -8.27 -8.26 0.12
CA LYS A 78 -7.31 -9.33 -0.18
C LYS A 78 -7.01 -9.47 -1.69
N VAL A 79 -7.97 -9.16 -2.55
CA VAL A 79 -7.80 -9.21 -4.02
C VAL A 79 -6.77 -8.17 -4.48
N VAL A 80 -6.87 -6.93 -3.97
CA VAL A 80 -5.90 -5.86 -4.26
C VAL A 80 -4.52 -6.22 -3.74
N ALA A 81 -4.43 -6.73 -2.50
CA ALA A 81 -3.15 -7.16 -1.93
C ALA A 81 -2.47 -8.22 -2.82
N ARG A 82 -3.24 -9.20 -3.33
CA ARG A 82 -2.74 -10.21 -4.28
C ARG A 82 -2.25 -9.59 -5.59
N ARG A 83 -2.96 -8.58 -6.14
CA ARG A 83 -2.53 -7.86 -7.36
C ARG A 83 -1.19 -7.15 -7.15
N LEU A 84 -1.01 -6.43 -6.04
CA LEU A 84 0.24 -5.72 -5.74
C LEU A 84 1.40 -6.69 -5.42
N GLU A 85 1.14 -7.76 -4.67
CA GLU A 85 2.16 -8.80 -4.41
C GLU A 85 2.56 -9.53 -5.71
N LYS A 86 1.62 -9.70 -6.65
CA LYS A 86 1.94 -10.23 -7.99
C LYS A 86 2.91 -9.31 -8.72
N LEU A 87 2.70 -8.00 -8.72
CA LEU A 87 3.64 -7.04 -9.33
C LEU A 87 5.05 -7.12 -8.73
N GLN A 88 5.15 -7.24 -7.40
CA GLN A 88 6.44 -7.40 -6.72
C GLN A 88 7.12 -8.72 -7.10
N ARG A 89 6.35 -9.80 -7.19
CA ARG A 89 6.82 -11.14 -7.55
C ARG A 89 7.30 -11.19 -9.01
N ASP A 90 6.52 -10.62 -9.92
CA ASP A 90 6.84 -10.56 -11.35
C ASP A 90 8.11 -9.74 -11.58
N PHE A 91 8.31 -8.66 -10.80
CA PHE A 91 9.54 -7.89 -10.84
C PHE A 91 10.74 -8.65 -10.29
N LEU A 92 10.58 -9.36 -9.16
CA LEU A 92 11.66 -10.12 -8.54
C LEU A 92 12.18 -11.23 -9.46
N TRP A 93 11.27 -11.98 -10.07
CA TRP A 93 11.61 -13.19 -10.83
C TRP A 93 11.73 -12.96 -12.34
N GLY A 94 11.03 -11.97 -12.92
CA GLY A 94 10.96 -11.76 -14.36
C GLY A 94 12.31 -11.48 -15.04
N GLY A 95 12.43 -11.80 -16.34
CA GLY A 95 13.62 -11.49 -17.14
C GLY A 95 13.58 -10.06 -17.72
N GLY A 96 14.24 -9.87 -18.88
CA GLY A 96 14.10 -8.65 -19.70
C GLY A 96 12.67 -8.41 -20.19
N SER A 97 12.46 -7.45 -21.10
CA SER A 97 11.12 -6.97 -21.49
C SER A 97 10.15 -8.06 -21.98
N THR A 98 10.64 -9.19 -22.46
CA THR A 98 9.84 -10.27 -23.07
C THR A 98 9.95 -11.63 -22.37
N GLU A 99 10.85 -11.81 -21.40
CA GLU A 99 11.08 -13.13 -20.77
C GLU A 99 10.23 -13.35 -19.51
N LYS A 100 9.21 -14.21 -19.62
CA LYS A 100 8.56 -14.81 -18.45
C LYS A 100 9.48 -15.87 -17.86
N LYS A 101 10.08 -15.59 -16.70
CA LYS A 101 10.86 -16.56 -15.92
C LYS A 101 10.00 -17.20 -14.85
N ALA A 102 10.23 -18.50 -14.60
CA ALA A 102 9.55 -19.24 -13.54
C ALA A 102 9.83 -18.62 -12.16
N HIS A 103 8.80 -18.61 -11.30
CA HIS A 103 8.97 -18.24 -9.90
C HIS A 103 9.62 -19.40 -9.15
N LEU A 104 10.94 -19.36 -9.01
CA LEU A 104 11.74 -20.46 -8.46
C LEU A 104 11.39 -20.78 -6.99
N VAL A 105 10.96 -19.79 -6.22
CA VAL A 105 10.66 -19.94 -4.79
C VAL A 105 9.28 -19.40 -4.49
N SER A 106 8.51 -20.16 -3.70
CA SER A 106 7.19 -19.73 -3.22
C SER A 106 7.28 -18.35 -2.56
N TRP A 107 6.31 -17.48 -2.84
CA TRP A 107 6.29 -16.12 -2.27
C TRP A 107 6.26 -16.12 -0.74
N GLU A 108 5.67 -17.15 -0.13
CA GLU A 108 5.63 -17.28 1.32
C GLU A 108 7.02 -17.43 1.92
N LYS A 109 7.86 -18.32 1.38
CA LYS A 109 9.27 -18.47 1.77
C LYS A 109 10.08 -17.19 1.51
N VAL A 110 9.84 -16.50 0.40
CA VAL A 110 10.48 -15.20 0.10
C VAL A 110 10.17 -14.16 1.19
N CYS A 111 8.95 -14.17 1.72
CA CYS A 111 8.53 -13.22 2.76
C CYS A 111 9.05 -13.54 4.17
N VAL A 112 9.59 -14.73 4.41
CA VAL A 112 10.18 -15.10 5.71
C VAL A 112 11.39 -14.21 6.01
N SER A 113 11.69 -13.96 7.30
CA SER A 113 12.86 -13.17 7.70
C SER A 113 14.16 -13.79 7.20
N LYS A 114 15.21 -12.98 7.04
CA LYS A 114 16.53 -13.47 6.61
C LYS A 114 17.11 -14.49 7.58
N GLU A 115 16.95 -14.25 8.89
CA GLU A 115 17.34 -15.16 9.97
C GLU A 115 16.69 -16.55 9.85
N LYS A 116 15.49 -16.61 9.28
CA LYS A 116 14.74 -17.86 9.07
C LYS A 116 14.85 -18.37 7.62
N GLY A 117 15.86 -17.92 6.87
CA GLY A 117 16.17 -18.40 5.52
C GLY A 117 15.33 -17.77 4.39
N GLY A 118 14.57 -16.70 4.65
CA GLY A 118 13.82 -15.96 3.63
C GLY A 118 14.53 -14.69 3.14
N LEU A 119 13.84 -13.88 2.33
CA LEU A 119 14.38 -12.62 1.80
C LEU A 119 13.89 -11.39 2.57
N GLY A 120 13.01 -11.56 3.55
CA GLY A 120 12.48 -10.52 4.42
C GLY A 120 11.59 -9.52 3.70
N LEU A 121 10.87 -9.94 2.65
CA LEU A 121 9.81 -9.13 2.04
C LEU A 121 8.54 -9.20 2.90
N ARG A 122 7.86 -8.08 3.09
CA ARG A 122 6.65 -8.03 3.95
C ARG A 122 5.41 -8.40 3.15
N LYS A 123 4.62 -9.36 3.62
CA LYS A 123 3.27 -9.62 3.09
C LYS A 123 2.38 -8.40 3.35
N ILE A 124 1.75 -7.87 2.31
CA ILE A 124 0.98 -6.60 2.37
C ILE A 124 -0.19 -6.73 3.34
N VAL A 125 -0.86 -7.88 3.36
CA VAL A 125 -2.00 -8.13 4.26
C VAL A 125 -1.59 -8.04 5.74
N HIS A 126 -0.40 -8.55 6.08
CA HIS A 126 0.12 -8.52 7.45
C HIS A 126 0.54 -7.10 7.83
N LEU A 127 1.22 -6.41 6.93
CA LEU A 127 1.59 -5.01 7.11
C LEU A 127 0.36 -4.11 7.33
N ASN A 128 -0.71 -4.29 6.54
CA ASN A 128 -1.96 -3.56 6.70
C ASN A 128 -2.59 -3.81 8.08
N LYS A 129 -2.67 -5.08 8.53
CA LYS A 129 -3.19 -5.40 9.86
C LYS A 129 -2.36 -4.73 10.97
N ALA A 130 -1.03 -4.79 10.87
CA ALA A 130 -0.15 -4.18 11.85
C ALA A 130 -0.29 -2.65 11.90
N LEU A 131 -0.40 -1.99 10.75
CA LEU A 131 -0.58 -0.53 10.69
C LEU A 131 -1.93 -0.08 11.24
N LEU A 132 -3.01 -0.82 10.97
CA LEU A 132 -4.31 -0.55 11.57
C LEU A 132 -4.30 -0.81 13.08
N GLY A 133 -3.64 -1.89 13.52
CA GLY A 133 -3.44 -2.17 14.94
C GLY A 133 -2.66 -1.08 15.67
N LYS A 134 -1.67 -0.45 15.01
CA LYS A 134 -0.96 0.72 15.54
C LYS A 134 -1.92 1.89 15.85
N TRP A 135 -2.94 2.12 15.03
CA TRP A 135 -3.95 3.14 15.31
C TRP A 135 -4.86 2.77 16.47
N VAL A 136 -5.26 1.50 16.59
CA VAL A 136 -6.00 1.01 17.76
C VAL A 136 -5.20 1.22 19.04
N TRP A 137 -3.91 0.87 19.02
CA TRP A 137 -3.01 1.10 20.15
C TRP A 137 -2.89 2.58 20.51
N ARG A 138 -2.71 3.46 19.51
CA ARG A 138 -2.69 4.91 19.71
C ARG A 138 -3.98 5.44 20.31
N PHE A 139 -5.13 4.95 19.86
CA PHE A 139 -6.42 5.35 20.41
C PHE A 139 -6.56 4.95 21.88
N ALA A 140 -6.14 3.74 22.24
CA ALA A 140 -6.17 3.27 23.62
C ALA A 140 -5.28 4.09 24.57
N HIS A 141 -4.14 4.60 24.08
CA HIS A 141 -3.17 5.35 24.88
C HIS A 141 -3.32 6.87 24.80
N ALA A 142 -4.03 7.38 23.79
CA ALA A 142 -4.28 8.80 23.63
C ALA A 142 -5.15 9.28 24.81
N LYS A 143 -4.72 10.36 25.46
CA LYS A 143 -5.46 10.96 26.59
C LYS A 143 -6.53 11.92 26.06
N ASP A 144 -6.12 13.15 25.80
CA ASP A 144 -6.99 14.29 25.48
C ASP A 144 -6.82 14.84 24.06
N GLU A 145 -6.30 14.02 23.14
CA GLU A 145 -6.08 14.44 21.77
C GLU A 145 -7.39 14.73 21.04
N MET A 146 -7.45 15.85 20.29
CA MET A 146 -8.67 16.32 19.63
C MET A 146 -9.29 15.28 18.69
N TRP A 147 -8.46 14.57 17.91
CA TRP A 147 -8.95 13.55 16.97
C TRP A 147 -9.63 12.37 17.69
N LYS A 148 -9.17 12.01 18.90
CA LYS A 148 -9.81 10.98 19.74
C LYS A 148 -11.17 11.48 20.20
N ARG A 149 -11.25 12.70 20.72
CA ARG A 149 -12.51 13.31 21.17
C ARG A 149 -13.55 13.36 20.04
N VAL A 150 -13.13 13.75 18.83
CA VAL A 150 -13.99 13.77 17.64
C VAL A 150 -14.49 12.37 17.27
N LEU A 151 -13.62 11.35 17.32
CA LEU A 151 -14.02 9.97 17.03
C LEU A 151 -15.00 9.41 18.07
N VAL A 152 -14.74 9.64 19.35
CA VAL A 152 -15.65 9.28 20.46
C VAL A 152 -16.99 9.97 20.26
N ALA A 153 -17.01 11.30 20.13
CA ALA A 153 -18.26 12.04 19.93
C ALA A 153 -19.08 11.59 18.70
N LYS A 154 -18.42 11.10 17.63
CA LYS A 154 -19.10 10.65 16.42
C LYS A 154 -19.57 9.19 16.46
N TYR A 155 -18.84 8.31 17.15
CA TYR A 155 -19.03 6.86 17.05
C TYR A 155 -19.30 6.16 18.40
N GLY A 156 -19.22 6.86 19.54
CA GLY A 156 -19.42 6.35 20.89
C GLY A 156 -18.63 7.12 21.93
#